data_AF-A0A1G4FJ15-F1
#
_entry.id   AF-A0A1G4FJ15-F1
#
_cell.length_a   1.000
_cell.length_b   1.000
_cell.length_c   1.000
_cell.angle_alpha   90.00
_cell.angle_beta   90.00
_cell.angle_gamma   90.00
#
_symmetry.space_group_name_H-M   'P 1'
#
loop_
_entity.id
_entity.type
_entity.pdbx_description
1 polymer ?
#
loop_
_entity_poly.entity_id
_entity_poly.type
_entity_poly.pdbx_seq_one_letter_code
_entity_poly.pdbx_strand_id
1 'polypeptide(L)' 'MFTVYFKYTDGNEALCDSINKIDIETSSGYATISNEQILAYHFRPHGTMYLYSDTSNYSVSTHGLLYMEIREK' A
#
# COMPACT_ATOMS: atom_id res chain seq x y z
N MET A 1 -7.29 10.12 -5.54
CA MET A 1 -6.04 9.94 -4.76
C MET A 1 -6.41 9.36 -3.41
N PHE A 2 -5.59 8.47 -2.88
CA PHE A 2 -5.94 7.70 -1.69
C PHE A 2 -4.98 7.98 -0.53
N THR A 3 -5.51 7.88 0.67
CA THR A 3 -4.69 7.78 1.88
C THR A 3 -4.62 6.31 2.25
N VAL A 4 -3.41 5.78 2.42
CA VAL A 4 -3.18 4.39 2.81
C VAL A 4 -2.57 4.37 4.20
N TYR A 5 -3.24 3.70 5.12
CA TYR A 5 -2.83 3.58 6.51
C TYR A 5 -2.47 2.13 6.85
N PHE A 6 -1.38 1.96 7.60
CA PHE A 6 -0.86 0.68 8.04
C PHE A 6 -0.74 0.65 9.55
N LYS A 7 -1.23 -0.43 10.17
CA LYS A 7 -1.05 -0.73 11.60
C LYS A 7 -0.31 -2.04 11.77
N TYR A 8 0.68 -2.05 12.67
CA TYR A 8 1.53 -3.22 12.93
C TYR A 8 1.28 -3.83 14.30
N THR A 9 1.66 -5.09 14.46
CA THR A 9 1.53 -5.88 15.69
C THR A 9 2.35 -5.33 16.86
N ASP A 10 3.44 -4.62 16.57
CA ASP A 10 4.32 -3.97 17.55
C ASP A 10 3.81 -2.58 17.99
N GLY A 11 2.67 -2.14 17.45
CA GLY A 11 2.06 -0.84 17.74
C GLY A 11 2.49 0.28 16.78
N ASN A 12 3.48 0.05 15.91
CA ASN A 12 3.88 1.05 14.91
C ASN A 12 2.77 1.34 13.90
N GLU A 13 2.86 2.51 13.26
CA GLU A 13 1.90 3.00 12.30
C GLU A 13 2.62 3.69 11.13
N ALA A 14 2.05 3.59 9.93
CA ALA A 14 2.51 4.36 8.77
C ALA A 14 1.30 4.93 8.02
N LEU A 15 1.43 6.20 7.62
CA LEU A 15 0.43 6.92 6.84
C LEU A 15 1.07 7.38 5.54
N CYS A 16 0.52 6.94 4.41
CA CYS A 16 0.98 7.29 3.08
C CYS A 16 -0.13 8.08 2.38
N ASP A 17 0.12 9.37 2.18
CA ASP A 17 -0.85 10.30 1.61
C ASP A 17 -0.75 10.43 0.09
N SER A 18 -1.88 10.77 -0.53
CA SER A 18 -1.98 11.14 -1.96
C SER A 18 -1.53 10.05 -2.94
N ILE A 19 -1.73 8.79 -2.57
CA ILE A 19 -1.33 7.63 -3.37
C ILE A 19 -2.22 7.50 -4.61
N ASN A 20 -1.58 7.30 -5.77
CA ASN A 20 -2.25 7.06 -7.05
C ASN A 20 -1.86 5.71 -7.70
N LYS A 21 -0.80 5.07 -7.21
CA LYS A 21 -0.32 3.76 -7.69
C LYS A 21 0.31 2.96 -6.54
N ILE A 22 0.07 1.66 -6.51
CA ILE A 22 0.67 0.71 -5.59
C ILE A 22 1.25 -0.45 -6.40
N ASP A 23 2.52 -0.78 -6.16
CA ASP A 23 3.15 -1.98 -6.69
C ASP A 23 3.37 -2.98 -5.55
N ILE A 24 3.01 -4.24 -5.80
CA ILE A 24 3.19 -5.36 -4.87
C ILE A 24 4.01 -6.47 -5.52
N GLU A 25 4.87 -7.10 -4.73
CA GLU A 25 5.64 -8.27 -5.17
C GLU A 25 4.72 -9.49 -5.40
N THR A 26 5.00 -10.23 -6.46
CA THR A 26 4.34 -11.46 -6.88
C THR A 26 5.39 -12.51 -7.22
N SER A 27 4.99 -13.77 -7.40
CA SER A 27 5.91 -14.85 -7.78
C SER A 27 6.63 -14.62 -9.13
N SER A 28 6.12 -13.72 -9.97
CA SER A 28 6.65 -13.43 -11.31
C SER A 28 7.15 -12.00 -11.50
N GLY A 29 7.35 -11.24 -10.42
CA GLY A 29 7.74 -9.83 -10.48
C GLY A 29 6.77 -8.95 -9.71
N TYR A 30 6.26 -7.89 -10.33
CA TYR A 30 5.39 -6.92 -9.66
C TYR A 30 4.00 -6.86 -10.29
N ALA A 31 2.97 -6.74 -9.46
CA ALA A 31 1.64 -6.32 -9.88
C ALA A 31 1.45 -4.84 -9.54
N THR A 32 1.02 -4.07 -10.54
CA THR A 32 0.73 -2.63 -10.43
C THR A 32 -0.76 -2.41 -10.36
N ILE A 33 -1.20 -1.66 -9.35
CA ILE A 33 -2.60 -1.29 -9.12
C ILE A 33 -2.67 0.24 -9.12
N SER A 34 -3.54 0.83 -9.92
CA SER A 34 -3.59 2.29 -10.11
C SER A 34 -4.99 2.87 -10.00
N ASN A 35 -5.08 4.10 -9.49
CA ASN A 35 -6.31 4.90 -9.44
C ASN A 35 -7.51 4.12 -8.87
N GLU A 36 -8.63 4.11 -9.57
CA GLU A 36 -9.89 3.49 -9.16
C GLU A 36 -9.77 1.99 -8.88
N GLN A 37 -8.77 1.30 -9.46
CA GLN A 37 -8.53 -0.11 -9.19
C GLN A 37 -8.12 -0.37 -7.75
N ILE A 38 -7.54 0.63 -7.06
CA ILE A 38 -7.01 0.49 -5.71
C ILE A 38 -8.13 0.08 -4.73
N LEU A 39 -9.33 0.65 -4.83
CA LEU A 39 -10.43 0.29 -3.92
C LEU A 39 -11.04 -1.09 -4.21
N ALA A 40 -11.01 -1.52 -5.47
CA ALA A 40 -11.57 -2.79 -5.89
C ALA A 40 -10.59 -3.96 -5.75
N TYR A 41 -9.31 -3.68 -5.48
CA TYR A 41 -8.27 -4.70 -5.48
C TYR A 41 -8.20 -5.44 -4.13
N HIS A 42 -8.24 -6.76 -4.18
CA HIS A 42 -8.00 -7.62 -3.02
C HIS A 42 -6.51 -7.83 -2.81
N PHE A 43 -5.89 -6.97 -2.00
CA PHE A 43 -4.46 -7.05 -1.70
C PHE A 43 -4.11 -8.31 -0.91
N ARG A 44 -3.09 -9.02 -1.38
CA ARG A 44 -2.42 -10.13 -0.66
C ARG A 44 -0.91 -9.90 -0.67
N PRO A 45 -0.44 -8.89 0.07
CA PRO A 45 0.93 -8.44 -0.07
C PRO A 45 1.88 -9.34 0.73
N HIS A 46 2.96 -9.74 0.08
CA HIS A 46 4.06 -10.49 0.71
C HIS A 46 5.35 -9.69 0.51
N GLY A 47 6.11 -9.45 1.58
CA GLY A 47 7.37 -8.71 1.50
C GLY A 47 7.17 -7.21 1.65
N THR A 48 7.41 -6.45 0.59
CA THR A 48 7.35 -4.98 0.59
C THR A 48 6.34 -4.47 -0.42
N MET A 49 5.56 -3.46 -0.04
CA MET A 49 4.70 -2.69 -0.93
C MET A 49 5.35 -1.36 -1.26
N TYR A 50 5.23 -0.95 -2.51
CA TYR A 50 5.73 0.33 -2.99
C TYR A 50 4.54 1.22 -3.35
N LEU A 51 4.43 2.35 -2.66
CA LEU A 51 3.32 3.29 -2.83
C LEU A 51 3.84 4.57 -3.46
N TYR A 52 3.17 5.00 -4.52
CA TYR A 52 3.60 6.13 -5.32
C TYR A 52 2.55 7.24 -5.27
N SER A 53 3.07 8.46 -5.17
CA SER A 53 2.32 9.71 -5.35
C SER A 53 3.14 10.66 -6.21
N ASP A 54 2.54 11.77 -6.63
CA ASP A 54 3.22 12.77 -7.44
C ASP A 54 4.29 13.55 -6.66
N THR A 55 4.28 13.48 -5.32
CA THR A 55 5.18 14.25 -4.44
C THR A 55 6.13 13.39 -3.62
N SER A 56 5.81 12.12 -3.37
CA SER A 56 6.59 11.22 -2.52
C SER A 56 6.32 9.76 -2.84
N ASN A 57 7.35 8.93 -2.67
CA ASN A 57 7.23 7.47 -2.78
C ASN A 57 7.56 6.83 -1.44
N TYR A 58 6.83 5.77 -1.11
CA TYR A 58 6.98 5.03 0.13
C TYR A 58 7.29 3.56 -0.16
N SER A 59 8.08 2.95 0.72
CA SER A 59 8.30 1.50 0.74
C SER A 59 7.91 0.99 2.12
N VAL A 60 6.95 0.08 2.17
CA VAL A 60 6.30 -0.34 3.40
C VAL A 60 6.37 -1.86 3.51
N SER A 61 6.99 -2.38 4.56
CA SER A 61 7.05 -3.82 4.80
C SER A 61 5.68 -4.34 5.21
N THR A 62 5.33 -5.56 4.80
CA THR A 62 4.10 -6.24 5.27
C THR A 62 4.37 -7.18 6.43
N HIS A 63 5.60 -7.24 6.91
CA HIS A 63 5.95 -8.03 8.09
C HIS A 63 5.29 -7.45 9.34
N GLY A 64 4.55 -8.28 10.08
CA GLY A 64 3.83 -7.85 11.28
C GLY A 64 2.65 -6.90 11.00
N LEU A 65 2.18 -6.80 9.75
CA LEU A 65 1.01 -5.99 9.41
C LEU A 65 -0.27 -6.60 10.01
N LEU A 66 -0.99 -5.82 10.83
CA LEU A 66 -2.30 -6.20 11.35
C LEU A 66 -3.40 -5.91 10.35
N TYR A 67 -3.44 -4.67 9.86
CA TYR A 67 -4.37 -4.27 8.82
C TYR A 67 -3.81 -3.12 7.99
N MET A 68 -4.31 -3.05 6.76
CA MET A 68 -4.16 -1.91 5.86
C MET A 68 -5.55 -1.35 5.60
N GLU A 69 -5.66 -0.03 5.64
CA GLU A 69 -6.89 0.69 5.32
C GLU A 69 -6.62 1.69 4.21
N ILE A 70 -7.48 1.69 3.20
CA ILE A 70 -7.41 2.61 2.07
C ILE A 70 -8.65 3.49 2.11
N ARG A 71 -8.45 4.81 2.12
CA ARG A 71 -9.52 5.80 2.15
C ARG A 71 -9.43 6.70 0.93
N GLU A 72 -10.57 6.96 0.30
CA GLU A 72 -10.68 8.12 -0.59
C GLU A 72 -10.48 9.39 0.22
N LYS A 73 -9.79 10.34 -0.40
CA LYS A 73 -9.55 11.66 0.16
C LYS A 73 -10.69 12.60 -0.24
#